data_AF-A6LKK8-F1
#
_entry.id   AF-A6LKK8-F1
#
_cell.length_a   1.000
_cell.length_b   1.000
_cell.length_c   1.000
_cell.angle_alpha   90.00
_cell.angle_beta   90.00
_cell.angle_gamma   90.00
#
_symmetry.space_group_name_H-M   'P 1'
#
loop_
_entity.id
_entity.type
_entity.pdbx_description
1 polymer ?
#
loop_
_entity_poly.entity_id
_entity_poly.type
_entity_poly.pdbx_seq_one_letter_code
_entity_poly.pdbx_strand_id
1 'polypeptide(L)'
;MGENSFSTIVKKSLKHLPNVFQLLKKEGVFAGILTAQNITNSGLSYFTQKDANVFGYYSMLDMFSNLEKLLKKDFKGILFVYYGILDGIGHKKGPDSDSYEYEARYLLDWFKKLNVDKKTRVFLLADHGMVTTPREKNVFLGNELMKFLRIPPTGEMRMMYFYVQKNKKKDFLDYMEENYGGRFEIIPSIEALEEGYFGKGKMHHETKHRIGDYVLLCKENYSFTYMYTGGEQKLEGMHGSLSYEELFVPLVII
;
A
#
# COMPACT_ATOMS: atom_id res chain seq x y z
N MET A 1 0.97 -30.52 6.72
CA MET A 1 1.61 -29.22 6.41
C MET A 1 1.86 -28.53 7.74
N GLY A 2 3.12 -28.51 8.20
CA GLY A 2 3.48 -28.03 9.52
C GLY A 2 3.29 -26.51 9.61
N GLU A 3 2.67 -26.05 10.70
CA GLU A 3 2.66 -24.63 11.05
C GLU A 3 4.11 -24.16 11.23
N ASN A 4 4.59 -23.35 10.29
CA ASN A 4 5.93 -22.79 10.36
C ASN A 4 6.00 -21.87 11.60
N SER A 5 7.07 -21.94 12.40
CA SER A 5 7.19 -21.21 13.69
C SER A 5 6.99 -19.70 13.55
N PHE A 6 7.33 -19.15 12.37
CA PHE A 6 7.09 -17.76 12.00
C PHE A 6 5.59 -17.41 11.98
N SER A 7 4.73 -18.32 11.48
CA SER A 7 3.28 -18.13 11.45
C SER A 7 2.68 -18.10 12.85
N THR A 8 3.23 -18.85 13.80
CA THR A 8 2.72 -18.94 15.18
C THR A 8 3.19 -17.75 16.03
N ILE A 9 4.41 -17.25 15.82
CA ILE A 9 4.97 -16.11 16.56
C ILE A 9 4.33 -14.79 16.12
N VAL A 10 4.20 -14.56 14.82
CA VAL A 10 3.60 -13.33 14.26
C VAL A 10 2.12 -13.21 14.63
N LYS A 11 1.38 -14.33 14.66
CA LYS A 11 -0.04 -14.37 15.06
C LYS A 11 -0.28 -13.95 16.51
N LYS A 12 0.69 -14.12 17.41
CA LYS A 12 0.53 -13.77 18.84
C LYS A 12 0.99 -12.36 19.18
N SER A 13 1.88 -11.75 18.40
CA SER A 13 2.50 -10.45 18.71
C SER A 13 1.96 -9.28 17.89
N LEU A 14 1.36 -9.52 16.71
CA LEU A 14 0.68 -8.48 15.95
C LEU A 14 -0.73 -8.25 16.49
N LYS A 15 -0.95 -7.12 17.17
CA LYS A 15 -2.26 -6.74 17.71
C LYS A 15 -3.26 -6.49 16.58
N HIS A 16 -4.44 -7.07 16.72
CA HIS A 16 -5.56 -6.92 15.79
C HIS A 16 -6.38 -5.69 16.18
N LEU A 17 -6.50 -4.72 15.26
CA LEU A 17 -7.60 -3.76 15.31
C LEU A 17 -8.82 -4.37 14.61
N PRO A 18 -10.05 -4.08 15.07
CA PRO A 18 -11.26 -4.46 14.36
C PRO A 18 -11.20 -3.93 12.93
N ASN A 19 -11.44 -4.80 11.94
CA ASN A 19 -11.55 -4.39 10.55
C ASN A 19 -13.02 -4.15 10.16
N VAL A 20 -13.24 -3.56 8.99
CA VAL A 20 -14.59 -3.24 8.48
C VAL A 20 -15.49 -4.47 8.33
N PHE A 21 -14.95 -5.63 7.96
CA PHE A 21 -15.71 -6.87 7.80
C PHE A 21 -16.27 -7.38 9.13
N GLN A 22 -15.48 -7.25 10.20
CA GLN A 22 -15.92 -7.62 11.55
C GLN A 22 -17.05 -6.71 12.04
N LEU A 23 -16.99 -5.42 11.71
CA LEU A 23 -18.06 -4.47 12.03
C LEU A 23 -19.34 -4.81 11.27
N LEU A 24 -19.24 -5.01 9.95
CA LEU A 24 -20.38 -5.39 9.10
C LEU A 24 -21.04 -6.70 9.53
N LYS A 25 -20.24 -7.71 9.90
CA LYS A 25 -20.74 -9.00 10.39
C LYS A 25 -21.51 -8.86 11.70
N LYS A 26 -21.08 -7.98 12.61
CA LYS A 26 -21.81 -7.70 13.87
C LYS A 26 -23.18 -7.07 13.60
N GLU A 27 -23.27 -6.24 12.57
CA GLU A 27 -24.53 -5.62 12.12
C GLU A 27 -25.41 -6.58 11.29
N GLY A 28 -25.00 -7.84 11.11
CA GLY A 28 -25.76 -8.83 10.36
C GLY A 28 -25.85 -8.57 8.86
N VAL A 29 -24.97 -7.73 8.30
CA VAL A 29 -24.89 -7.46 6.86
C VAL A 29 -23.72 -8.22 6.22
N PHE A 30 -23.87 -8.53 4.95
CA PHE A 30 -22.85 -9.25 4.19
C PHE A 30 -21.58 -8.39 4.05
N ALA A 31 -20.42 -9.04 4.21
CA ALA A 31 -19.12 -8.42 4.03
C ALA A 31 -18.25 -9.39 3.23
N GLY A 32 -18.00 -9.07 1.96
CA GLY A 32 -17.24 -9.90 1.05
C GLY A 32 -16.02 -9.17 0.47
N ILE A 33 -15.02 -9.94 0.07
CA ILE A 33 -13.89 -9.46 -0.71
C ILE A 33 -13.59 -10.40 -1.88
N LEU A 34 -13.46 -9.84 -3.08
CA LEU A 34 -12.99 -10.53 -4.29
C LEU A 34 -11.57 -10.05 -4.59
N THR A 35 -10.58 -10.92 -4.46
CA THR A 35 -9.15 -10.56 -4.59
C THR A 35 -8.35 -11.64 -5.31
N ALA A 36 -7.12 -11.34 -5.73
CA ALA A 36 -6.30 -12.27 -6.48
C ALA A 36 -5.97 -13.52 -5.64
N GLN A 37 -6.11 -14.70 -6.24
CA GLN A 37 -6.01 -15.98 -5.53
C GLN A 37 -4.66 -16.15 -4.80
N ASN A 38 -3.58 -15.64 -5.37
CA ASN A 38 -2.23 -15.72 -4.81
C ASN A 38 -2.03 -14.90 -3.52
N ILE A 39 -2.89 -13.91 -3.25
CA ILE A 39 -2.83 -13.12 -2.01
C ILE A 39 -3.96 -13.46 -1.04
N THR A 40 -4.93 -14.29 -1.45
CA THR A 40 -5.92 -14.86 -0.51
C THR A 40 -5.18 -15.57 0.64
N ASN A 41 -5.55 -15.25 1.88
CA ASN A 41 -4.93 -15.80 3.09
C ASN A 41 -3.41 -15.55 3.25
N SER A 42 -2.83 -14.62 2.47
CA SER A 42 -1.50 -14.08 2.79
C SER A 42 -1.49 -13.47 4.20
N GLY A 43 -0.30 -13.31 4.80
CA GLY A 43 -0.18 -12.78 6.17
C GLY A 43 -0.98 -11.49 6.37
N LEU A 44 -0.79 -10.50 5.49
CA LEU A 44 -1.53 -9.23 5.56
C LEU A 44 -3.03 -9.41 5.30
N SER A 45 -3.42 -10.20 4.31
CA SER A 45 -4.85 -10.45 4.01
C SER A 45 -5.56 -11.15 5.17
N TYR A 46 -4.90 -12.09 5.83
CA TYR A 46 -5.42 -12.76 7.02
C TYR A 46 -5.75 -11.76 8.15
N PHE A 47 -4.89 -10.75 8.35
CA PHE A 47 -5.11 -9.72 9.37
C PHE A 47 -6.22 -8.74 8.98
N THR A 48 -6.23 -8.28 7.74
CA THR A 48 -7.11 -7.20 7.26
C THR A 48 -8.49 -7.68 6.83
N GLN A 49 -8.64 -8.95 6.45
CA GLN A 49 -9.87 -9.54 5.90
C GLN A 49 -10.49 -10.57 6.84
N LYS A 50 -10.08 -10.61 8.11
CA LYS A 50 -10.68 -11.48 9.11
C LYS A 50 -12.20 -11.27 9.17
N ASP A 51 -12.95 -12.37 9.17
CA ASP A 51 -14.43 -12.43 9.12
C ASP A 51 -15.07 -12.00 7.78
N ALA A 52 -14.29 -11.68 6.75
CA ALA A 52 -14.81 -11.48 5.40
C ALA A 52 -15.19 -12.81 4.73
N ASN A 53 -16.16 -12.76 3.82
CA ASN A 53 -16.37 -13.81 2.83
C ASN A 53 -15.36 -13.60 1.69
N VAL A 54 -14.29 -14.40 1.67
CA VAL A 54 -13.18 -14.24 0.71
C VAL A 54 -13.44 -15.05 -0.56
N PHE A 55 -13.41 -14.38 -1.70
CA PHE A 55 -13.47 -14.97 -3.05
C PHE A 55 -12.15 -14.67 -3.77
N GLY A 56 -11.57 -15.71 -4.38
CA GLY A 56 -10.35 -15.60 -5.16
C GLY A 56 -10.64 -15.50 -6.66
N TYR A 57 -9.74 -14.86 -7.41
CA TYR A 57 -9.70 -14.95 -8.87
C TYR A 57 -8.29 -15.24 -9.38
N TYR A 58 -8.20 -15.91 -10.54
CA TYR A 58 -6.92 -16.29 -11.16
C TYR A 58 -6.44 -15.32 -12.25
N SER A 59 -7.35 -14.53 -12.82
CA SER A 59 -7.07 -13.54 -13.86
C SER A 59 -8.11 -12.43 -13.85
N MET A 60 -7.90 -11.35 -14.60
CA MET A 60 -8.86 -10.24 -14.64
C MET A 60 -10.20 -10.66 -15.27
N LEU A 61 -10.17 -11.50 -16.31
CA LEU A 61 -11.39 -12.05 -16.90
C LEU A 61 -12.17 -12.94 -15.92
N ASP A 62 -11.46 -13.75 -15.14
CA ASP A 62 -12.07 -14.55 -14.07
C ASP A 62 -12.63 -13.65 -12.96
N MET A 63 -11.94 -12.56 -12.60
CA MET A 63 -12.45 -11.56 -11.66
C MET A 63 -13.79 -10.97 -12.15
N PHE A 64 -13.88 -10.56 -13.42
CA PHE A 64 -15.11 -10.00 -13.99
C PHE A 64 -16.25 -11.03 -13.99
N SER A 65 -15.99 -12.27 -14.42
CA SER A 65 -16.96 -13.37 -14.38
C SER A 65 -17.46 -13.63 -12.95
N ASN A 66 -16.57 -13.62 -11.97
CA ASN A 66 -16.92 -13.85 -10.57
C ASN A 66 -17.69 -12.66 -9.98
N LEU A 67 -17.33 -11.43 -10.33
CA LEU A 67 -18.05 -10.22 -9.94
C LEU A 67 -19.50 -10.26 -10.45
N GLU A 68 -19.72 -10.56 -11.73
CA GLU A 68 -21.07 -10.67 -12.29
C GLU A 68 -21.93 -11.75 -11.60
N LYS A 69 -21.33 -12.89 -11.26
CA LYS A 69 -22.03 -13.96 -10.51
C LYS A 69 -22.38 -13.50 -9.10
N LEU A 70 -21.48 -12.78 -8.43
CA LEU A 70 -21.69 -12.28 -7.07
C LEU A 70 -22.77 -11.20 -7.04
N LEU A 71 -22.79 -10.29 -8.02
CA LEU A 71 -23.81 -9.24 -8.14
C LEU A 71 -25.22 -9.79 -8.40
N LYS A 72 -25.35 -11.01 -8.91
CA LYS A 72 -26.64 -11.70 -9.08
C LYS A 72 -27.16 -12.37 -7.81
N LYS A 73 -26.33 -12.47 -6.76
CA LYS A 73 -26.75 -13.07 -5.49
C LYS A 73 -27.58 -12.07 -4.68
N ASP A 74 -28.58 -12.59 -3.98
CA ASP A 74 -29.37 -11.79 -3.06
C ASP A 74 -28.60 -11.62 -1.74
N PHE A 75 -27.98 -10.46 -1.54
CA PHE A 75 -27.39 -10.07 -0.27
C PHE A 75 -27.55 -8.56 -0.02
N LYS A 76 -27.58 -8.19 1.26
CA LYS A 76 -27.50 -6.80 1.71
C LYS A 76 -26.15 -6.60 2.39
N GLY A 77 -25.29 -5.75 1.84
CA GLY A 77 -23.96 -5.53 2.41
C GLY A 77 -22.96 -4.90 1.45
N ILE A 78 -21.67 -5.12 1.71
CA ILE A 78 -20.55 -4.56 0.94
C ILE A 78 -19.72 -5.70 0.35
N LEU A 79 -19.37 -5.57 -0.93
CA LEU A 79 -18.39 -6.41 -1.62
C LEU A 79 -17.21 -5.53 -2.04
N PHE A 80 -16.05 -5.76 -1.45
CA PHE A 80 -14.79 -5.15 -1.88
C PHE A 80 -14.21 -5.94 -3.05
N VAL A 81 -13.75 -5.26 -4.10
CA VAL A 81 -13.10 -5.90 -5.25
C VAL A 81 -11.72 -5.28 -5.41
N TYR A 82 -10.68 -6.11 -5.37
CA TYR A 82 -9.30 -5.66 -5.48
C TYR A 82 -8.76 -5.92 -6.89
N TYR A 83 -8.30 -4.86 -7.57
CA TYR A 83 -7.75 -4.89 -8.94
C TYR A 83 -6.26 -4.49 -8.91
N GLY A 84 -5.38 -5.42 -8.56
CA GLY A 84 -3.97 -5.10 -8.29
C GLY A 84 -3.02 -5.07 -9.50
N ILE A 85 -3.47 -5.46 -10.69
CA ILE A 85 -2.58 -5.58 -11.86
C ILE A 85 -2.09 -4.23 -12.38
N LEU A 86 -2.92 -3.19 -12.27
CA LEU A 86 -2.58 -1.84 -12.73
C LEU A 86 -1.39 -1.26 -11.96
N ASP A 87 -1.38 -1.42 -10.64
CA ASP A 87 -0.24 -1.09 -9.77
C ASP A 87 1.03 -1.86 -10.18
N GLY A 88 0.90 -3.19 -10.37
CA GLY A 88 2.02 -4.03 -10.80
C GLY A 88 2.60 -3.66 -12.17
N ILE A 89 1.78 -3.16 -13.10
CA ILE A 89 2.25 -2.60 -14.38
C ILE A 89 2.95 -1.26 -14.14
N GLY A 90 2.34 -0.37 -13.36
CA GLY A 90 2.88 0.95 -13.04
C GLY A 90 4.27 0.85 -12.42
N HIS A 91 4.45 -0.05 -11.47
CA HIS A 91 5.76 -0.31 -10.88
C HIS A 91 6.80 -0.82 -11.89
N LYS A 92 6.42 -1.72 -12.81
CA LYS A 92 7.38 -2.37 -13.73
C LYS A 92 7.71 -1.57 -14.98
N LYS A 93 6.79 -0.72 -15.42
CA LYS A 93 6.87 -0.03 -16.72
C LYS A 93 6.63 1.49 -16.63
N GLY A 94 6.34 1.99 -15.43
CA GLY A 94 5.90 3.37 -15.21
C GLY A 94 4.40 3.59 -15.49
N PRO A 95 3.78 4.54 -14.78
CA PRO A 95 2.38 4.95 -15.02
C PRO A 95 2.16 5.59 -16.40
N ASP A 96 3.22 6.08 -17.06
CA ASP A 96 3.14 6.71 -18.38
C ASP A 96 3.27 5.72 -19.55
N SER A 97 3.33 4.41 -19.28
CA SER A 97 3.48 3.40 -20.33
C SER A 97 2.17 3.07 -21.03
N ASP A 98 2.25 2.74 -22.33
CA ASP A 98 1.11 2.21 -23.10
C ASP A 98 0.45 1.02 -22.41
N SER A 99 1.24 0.16 -21.74
CA SER A 99 0.71 -0.98 -21.01
C SER A 99 -0.17 -0.58 -19.83
N TYR A 100 0.22 0.48 -19.10
CA TYR A 100 -0.58 1.02 -18.00
C TYR A 100 -1.87 1.65 -18.54
N GLU A 101 -1.75 2.45 -19.60
CA GLU A 101 -2.89 3.11 -20.22
C GLU A 101 -3.91 2.11 -20.79
N TYR A 102 -3.47 1.08 -21.52
CA TYR A 102 -4.35 0.05 -22.05
C TYR A 102 -5.08 -0.72 -20.96
N GLU A 103 -4.39 -1.07 -19.86
CA GLU A 103 -5.00 -1.76 -18.73
C GLU A 103 -6.06 -0.89 -18.03
N ALA A 104 -5.74 0.39 -17.78
CA ALA A 104 -6.68 1.34 -17.18
C ALA A 104 -7.91 1.56 -18.05
N ARG A 105 -7.72 1.74 -19.36
CA ARG A 105 -8.83 1.88 -20.33
C ARG A 105 -9.71 0.64 -20.35
N TYR A 106 -9.11 -0.54 -20.39
CA TYR A 106 -9.82 -1.81 -20.37
C TYR A 106 -10.70 -1.96 -19.12
N LEU A 107 -10.15 -1.64 -17.94
CA LEU A 107 -10.88 -1.65 -16.67
C LEU A 107 -12.10 -0.70 -16.71
N LEU A 108 -11.87 0.55 -17.13
CA LEU A 108 -12.92 1.57 -17.17
C LEU A 108 -14.01 1.24 -18.20
N ASP A 109 -13.64 0.73 -19.37
CA ASP A 109 -14.59 0.32 -20.41
C ASP A 109 -15.44 -0.88 -19.98
N TRP A 110 -14.88 -1.78 -19.17
CA TRP A 110 -15.66 -2.88 -18.59
C TRP A 110 -16.69 -2.34 -17.59
N PHE A 111 -16.27 -1.50 -16.64
CA PHE A 111 -17.18 -0.91 -15.66
C PHE A 111 -18.24 0.01 -16.28
N LYS A 112 -17.92 0.71 -17.37
CA LYS A 112 -18.91 1.50 -18.14
C LYS A 112 -20.04 0.66 -18.71
N LYS A 113 -19.78 -0.62 -19.01
CA LYS A 113 -20.77 -1.57 -19.54
C LYS A 113 -21.44 -2.40 -18.44
N LEU A 114 -20.94 -2.31 -17.20
CA LEU A 114 -21.48 -3.04 -16.07
C LEU A 114 -22.90 -2.55 -15.78
N ASN A 115 -23.87 -3.45 -15.91
CA ASN A 115 -25.25 -3.18 -15.55
C ASN A 115 -25.51 -3.75 -14.15
N VAL A 116 -25.72 -2.86 -13.18
CA VAL A 116 -26.08 -3.22 -11.81
C VAL A 116 -27.56 -2.94 -11.55
N ASP A 117 -28.17 -3.69 -10.64
CA ASP A 117 -29.55 -3.42 -10.24
C ASP A 117 -29.66 -2.05 -9.54
N LYS A 118 -30.88 -1.47 -9.50
CA LYS A 118 -31.11 -0.12 -8.95
C LYS A 118 -30.78 0.03 -7.46
N LYS A 119 -30.70 -1.06 -6.71
CA LYS A 119 -30.38 -1.12 -5.27
C LYS A 119 -28.88 -1.25 -5.03
N THR A 120 -28.09 -1.51 -6.07
CA THR A 120 -26.64 -1.57 -6.03
C THR A 120 -26.04 -0.20 -6.40
N ARG A 121 -24.91 0.13 -5.78
CA ARG A 121 -24.05 1.27 -6.12
C ARG A 121 -22.62 0.78 -6.18
N VAL A 122 -21.89 1.17 -7.22
CA VAL A 122 -20.48 0.80 -7.39
C VAL A 122 -19.61 2.04 -7.20
N PHE A 123 -18.61 1.91 -6.35
CA PHE A 123 -17.57 2.91 -6.14
C PHE A 123 -16.27 2.35 -6.68
N LEU A 124 -15.72 3.01 -7.71
CA LEU A 124 -14.39 2.71 -8.24
C LEU A 124 -13.44 3.81 -7.78
N LEU A 125 -12.41 3.42 -7.05
CA LEU A 125 -11.39 4.29 -6.49
C LEU A 125 -10.05 3.55 -6.40
N ALA A 126 -9.00 4.29 -6.05
CA ALA A 126 -7.69 3.73 -5.70
C ALA A 126 -7.29 4.18 -4.29
N ASP A 127 -6.29 3.53 -3.74
CA ASP A 127 -5.62 3.88 -2.48
C ASP A 127 -4.50 4.89 -2.67
N HIS A 128 -3.84 4.87 -3.83
CA HIS A 128 -2.83 5.85 -4.24
C HIS A 128 -2.72 5.96 -5.76
N GLY A 129 -2.08 7.03 -6.22
CA GLY A 129 -1.55 7.15 -7.56
C GLY A 129 -0.08 6.72 -7.63
N MET A 130 0.66 7.20 -8.63
CA MET A 130 2.01 6.72 -8.94
C MET A 130 2.76 7.80 -9.73
N VAL A 131 4.09 7.87 -9.57
CA VAL A 131 4.96 8.66 -10.46
C VAL A 131 5.97 7.78 -11.16
N THR A 132 6.40 8.21 -12.34
CA THR A 132 7.60 7.69 -13.00
C THR A 132 8.85 8.23 -12.28
N THR A 133 9.72 7.33 -11.82
CA THR A 133 11.01 7.66 -11.22
C THR A 133 12.15 7.25 -12.17
N PRO A 134 12.82 8.22 -12.82
CA PRO A 134 13.99 7.97 -13.66
C PRO A 134 15.11 7.29 -12.88
N ARG A 135 15.92 6.47 -13.56
CA ARG A 135 16.99 5.68 -12.93
C ARG A 135 17.99 6.56 -12.18
N GLU A 136 18.33 7.72 -12.72
CA GLU A 136 19.23 8.72 -12.17
C GLU A 136 18.66 9.43 -10.93
N LYS A 137 17.33 9.42 -10.77
CA LYS A 137 16.63 9.92 -9.58
C LYS A 137 16.31 8.83 -8.56
N ASN A 138 16.64 7.57 -8.85
CA ASN A 138 16.57 6.49 -7.89
C ASN A 138 17.89 6.34 -7.12
N VAL A 139 17.89 6.80 -5.86
CA VAL A 139 19.04 6.77 -4.95
C VAL A 139 19.13 5.41 -4.27
N PHE A 140 20.21 4.67 -4.52
CA PHE A 140 20.47 3.40 -3.84
C PHE A 140 21.20 3.65 -2.51
N LEU A 141 20.52 3.38 -1.40
CA LEU A 141 21.07 3.55 -0.06
C LEU A 141 22.16 2.51 0.20
N GLY A 142 23.38 2.98 0.45
CA GLY A 142 24.54 2.14 0.74
C GLY A 142 24.65 1.69 2.20
N ASN A 143 25.56 0.73 2.45
CA ASN A 143 25.80 0.16 3.78
C ASN A 143 26.27 1.18 4.84
N GLU A 144 26.84 2.31 4.42
CA GLU A 144 27.28 3.38 5.32
C GLU A 144 26.13 3.94 6.16
N LEU A 145 24.92 3.99 5.59
CA LEU A 145 23.71 4.40 6.30
C LEU A 145 23.46 3.55 7.56
N MET A 146 23.78 2.25 7.51
CA MET A 146 23.53 1.32 8.61
C MET A 146 24.35 1.63 9.86
N LYS A 147 25.44 2.40 9.75
CA LYS A 147 26.23 2.87 10.91
C LYS A 147 25.41 3.75 11.85
N PHE A 148 24.34 4.37 11.34
CA PHE A 148 23.46 5.26 12.10
C PHE A 148 22.17 4.59 12.59
N LEU A 149 21.78 3.46 12.00
CA LEU A 149 20.47 2.85 12.23
C LEU A 149 20.56 1.64 13.18
N ARG A 150 19.45 1.32 13.86
CA ARG A 150 19.28 0.13 14.70
C ARG A 150 18.81 -1.07 13.87
N ILE A 151 18.01 -0.80 12.86
CA ILE A 151 17.51 -1.77 11.87
C ILE A 151 17.54 -1.10 10.49
N PRO A 152 17.49 -1.88 9.39
CA PRO A 152 17.32 -1.32 8.06
C PRO A 152 16.15 -0.32 8.02
N PRO A 153 16.18 0.69 7.12
CA PRO A 153 15.01 1.52 6.88
C PRO A 153 13.80 0.64 6.57
N THR A 154 12.59 1.15 6.74
CA THR A 154 11.35 0.46 6.35
C THR A 154 10.41 1.43 5.64
N GLY A 155 9.31 0.96 5.09
CA GLY A 155 8.37 1.81 4.34
C GLY A 155 8.52 1.61 2.84
N GLU A 156 8.17 2.63 2.09
CA GLU A 156 8.18 2.66 0.63
C GLU A 156 9.39 3.40 0.07
N MET A 157 9.68 3.23 -1.22
CA MET A 157 10.83 3.90 -1.84
C MET A 157 10.66 5.43 -1.94
N ARG A 158 9.42 5.93 -1.88
CA ARG A 158 9.16 7.38 -1.81
C ARG A 158 8.88 7.90 -0.39
N MET A 159 8.73 7.01 0.58
CA MET A 159 8.57 7.36 1.99
C MET A 159 9.21 6.32 2.91
N MET A 160 10.26 6.71 3.63
CA MET A 160 11.01 5.78 4.49
C MET A 160 10.93 6.15 5.96
N TYR A 161 10.79 5.14 6.80
CA TYR A 161 11.01 5.23 8.25
C TYR A 161 12.46 4.85 8.59
N PHE A 162 13.11 5.68 9.39
CA PHE A 162 14.45 5.45 9.92
C PHE A 162 14.44 5.23 11.42
N TYR A 163 15.16 4.20 11.89
CA TYR A 163 15.26 3.83 13.30
C TYR A 163 16.66 4.17 13.81
N VAL A 164 16.91 5.44 14.12
CA VAL A 164 18.26 5.98 14.33
C VAL A 164 18.79 5.71 15.75
N GLN A 165 20.05 5.29 15.89
CA GLN A 165 20.65 5.07 17.21
C GLN A 165 20.61 6.36 18.06
N LYS A 166 20.37 6.21 19.38
CA LYS A 166 20.06 7.33 20.28
C LYS A 166 21.11 8.45 20.26
N ASN A 167 22.38 8.09 20.16
CA ASN A 167 23.53 9.00 20.13
C ASN A 167 23.99 9.37 18.71
N LYS A 168 23.23 9.02 17.67
CA LYS A 168 23.58 9.24 16.24
C LYS A 168 22.58 10.10 15.48
N LYS A 169 21.60 10.69 16.16
CA LYS A 169 20.55 11.49 15.50
C LYS A 169 21.11 12.67 14.70
N LYS A 170 22.06 13.43 15.26
CA LYS A 170 22.70 14.55 14.56
C LYS A 170 23.56 14.06 13.39
N ASP A 171 24.48 13.13 13.66
CA ASP A 171 25.35 12.55 12.62
C ASP A 171 24.56 11.96 11.44
N PHE A 172 23.41 11.33 11.72
CA PHE A 172 22.50 10.81 10.70
C PHE A 172 21.92 11.92 9.81
N LEU A 173 21.39 12.99 10.41
CA LEU A 173 20.83 14.11 9.67
C LEU A 173 21.90 14.81 8.83
N ASP A 174 23.08 15.06 9.41
CA ASP A 174 24.22 15.65 8.71
C ASP A 174 24.63 14.76 7.50
N TYR A 175 24.72 13.44 7.69
CA TYR A 175 25.02 12.49 6.61
C TYR A 175 23.95 12.50 5.51
N MET A 176 22.67 12.51 5.87
CA MET A 176 21.57 12.52 4.90
C MET A 176 21.57 13.81 4.06
N GLU A 177 21.80 14.95 4.70
CA GLU A 177 21.88 16.25 4.03
C GLU A 177 23.12 16.35 3.12
N GLU A 178 24.30 15.98 3.62
CA GLU A 178 25.55 16.05 2.86
C GLU A 178 25.51 15.18 1.58
N ASN A 179 24.92 13.98 1.65
CA ASN A 179 24.95 13.02 0.55
C ASN A 179 23.71 13.12 -0.36
N TYR A 180 22.57 13.52 0.19
CA TYR A 180 21.29 13.45 -0.50
C TYR A 180 20.44 14.72 -0.40
N GLY A 181 20.97 15.81 0.15
CA GLY A 181 20.30 17.09 0.32
C GLY A 181 19.57 17.57 -0.93
N GLY A 182 18.43 18.21 -0.72
CA GLY A 182 17.54 18.71 -1.78
C GLY A 182 16.61 17.67 -2.42
N ARG A 183 16.83 16.35 -2.21
CA ARG A 183 16.01 15.28 -2.81
C ARG A 183 14.85 14.82 -1.95
N PHE A 184 14.82 15.24 -0.69
CA PHE A 184 13.85 14.80 0.30
C PHE A 184 13.52 15.89 1.33
N GLU A 185 12.54 15.59 2.16
CA GLU A 185 12.26 16.22 3.45
C GLU A 185 12.32 15.15 4.53
N ILE A 186 12.94 15.44 5.67
CA ILE A 186 13.04 14.50 6.79
C ILE A 186 12.45 15.12 8.04
N ILE A 187 11.47 14.43 8.60
CA ILE A 187 10.62 14.93 9.67
C ILE A 187 10.74 13.97 10.86
N PRO A 188 10.92 14.45 12.10
CA PRO A 188 10.76 13.62 13.29
C PRO A 188 9.41 12.88 13.23
N SER A 189 9.40 11.55 13.39
CA SER A 189 8.15 10.79 13.19
C SER A 189 7.05 11.16 14.16
N ILE A 190 7.40 11.70 15.34
CA ILE A 190 6.43 12.20 16.30
C ILE A 190 5.73 13.47 15.82
N GLU A 191 6.46 14.35 15.13
CA GLU A 191 5.93 15.58 14.55
C GLU A 191 4.99 15.27 13.39
N ALA A 192 5.42 14.41 12.45
CA ALA A 192 4.55 13.91 11.38
C ALA A 192 3.27 13.23 11.93
N LEU A 193 3.37 12.55 13.07
CA LEU A 193 2.22 11.96 13.75
C LEU A 193 1.27 13.03 14.32
N GLU A 194 1.80 14.07 14.95
CA GLU A 194 1.02 15.18 15.53
C GLU A 194 0.38 16.06 14.45
N GLU A 195 1.02 16.21 13.29
CA GLU A 195 0.50 16.91 12.12
C GLU A 195 -0.55 16.10 11.34
N GLY A 196 -0.73 14.83 11.67
CA GLY A 196 -1.81 14.00 11.14
C GLY A 196 -1.49 13.27 9.83
N TYR A 197 -0.21 13.09 9.50
CA TYR A 197 0.22 12.37 8.29
C TYR A 197 -0.26 10.90 8.28
N PHE A 198 -0.52 10.33 9.46
CA PHE A 198 -1.02 8.95 9.63
C PHE A 198 -2.54 8.88 9.82
N GLY A 199 -3.25 9.95 9.46
CA GLY A 199 -4.69 10.07 9.61
C GLY A 199 -5.12 10.68 10.95
N LYS A 200 -6.43 10.92 11.06
CA LYS A 200 -7.06 11.52 12.24
C LYS A 200 -7.61 10.43 13.16
N GLY A 201 -7.63 10.69 14.46
CA GLY A 201 -8.28 9.83 15.46
C GLY A 201 -7.34 9.34 16.56
N LYS A 202 -7.82 8.37 17.35
CA LYS A 202 -7.05 7.82 18.48
C LYS A 202 -5.99 6.87 17.95
N MET A 203 -4.74 7.31 17.97
CA MET A 203 -3.59 6.49 17.59
C MET A 203 -3.42 5.30 18.54
N HIS A 204 -3.07 4.16 17.96
CA HIS A 204 -2.67 3.00 18.74
C HIS A 204 -1.30 3.26 19.38
N HIS A 205 -1.08 2.81 20.62
CA HIS A 205 0.17 3.07 21.35
C HIS A 205 1.41 2.53 20.60
N GLU A 206 1.25 1.41 19.89
CA GLU A 206 2.31 0.82 19.05
C GLU A 206 2.68 1.64 17.81
N THR A 207 1.87 2.62 17.39
CA THR A 207 2.14 3.42 16.18
C THR A 207 3.51 4.08 16.27
N LYS A 208 3.84 4.68 17.42
CA LYS A 208 5.14 5.34 17.66
C LYS A 208 6.33 4.39 17.49
N HIS A 209 6.14 3.09 17.74
CA HIS A 209 7.19 2.09 17.57
C HIS A 209 7.34 1.61 16.12
N ARG A 210 6.34 1.83 15.26
CA ARG A 210 6.30 1.37 13.86
C ARG A 210 6.74 2.41 12.84
N ILE A 211 6.75 3.68 13.21
CA ILE A 211 7.09 4.80 12.31
C ILE A 211 8.53 5.30 12.51
N GLY A 212 9.33 4.60 13.31
CA GLY A 212 10.73 4.95 13.56
C GLY A 212 10.94 6.27 14.30
N ASP A 213 12.15 6.80 14.17
CA ASP A 213 12.58 8.09 14.71
C ASP A 213 12.36 9.25 13.73
N TYR A 214 12.52 8.98 12.42
CA TYR A 214 12.29 9.94 11.35
C TYR A 214 11.51 9.32 10.19
N VAL A 215 10.68 10.14 9.54
CA VAL A 215 10.03 9.87 8.26
C VAL A 215 10.74 10.71 7.21
N LEU A 216 11.17 10.09 6.12
CA LEU A 216 11.65 10.77 4.92
C LEU A 216 10.57 10.75 3.86
N LEU A 217 10.35 11.89 3.23
CA LEU A 217 9.41 12.09 2.13
C LEU A 217 10.19 12.60 0.91
N CYS A 218 10.06 11.90 -0.22
CA CYS A 218 10.81 12.25 -1.43
C CYS A 218 10.20 13.47 -2.13
N LYS A 219 11.06 14.39 -2.57
CA LYS A 219 10.66 15.53 -3.40
C LYS A 219 10.56 15.12 -4.86
N GLU A 220 9.73 15.84 -5.61
CA GLU A 220 9.53 15.65 -7.05
C GLU A 220 9.23 14.18 -7.41
N ASN A 221 10.07 13.57 -8.24
CA ASN A 221 10.05 12.16 -8.63
C ASN A 221 11.35 11.44 -8.24
N TYR A 222 11.97 11.85 -7.13
CA TYR A 222 13.04 11.08 -6.50
C TYR A 222 12.46 9.86 -5.77
N SER A 223 13.29 8.82 -5.67
CA SER A 223 13.07 7.68 -4.77
C SER A 223 14.37 7.30 -4.08
N PHE A 224 14.25 6.68 -2.92
CA PHE A 224 15.34 6.02 -2.22
C PHE A 224 15.05 4.52 -2.21
N THR A 225 16.01 3.70 -2.59
CA THR A 225 15.89 2.25 -2.58
C THR A 225 16.90 1.66 -1.62
N TYR A 226 16.40 0.91 -0.63
CA TYR A 226 17.19 -0.01 0.17
C TYR A 226 16.91 -1.43 -0.33
N MET A 227 17.97 -2.19 -0.64
CA MET A 227 17.82 -3.55 -1.17
C MET A 227 17.63 -4.55 -0.03
N TYR A 228 16.40 -5.01 0.20
CA TYR A 228 16.12 -6.01 1.23
C TYR A 228 16.36 -7.42 0.73
N THR A 229 15.76 -7.73 -0.42
CA THR A 229 15.74 -9.09 -0.99
C THR A 229 16.14 -9.11 -2.46
N GLY A 230 16.27 -7.94 -3.10
CA GLY A 230 16.55 -7.80 -4.52
C GLY A 230 15.28 -7.72 -5.37
N GLY A 231 15.34 -6.96 -6.46
CA GLY A 231 14.22 -6.68 -7.37
C GLY A 231 13.76 -5.23 -7.32
N GLU A 232 13.95 -4.55 -6.20
CA GLU A 232 13.56 -3.15 -5.95
C GLU A 232 14.24 -2.19 -6.95
N GLN A 233 15.44 -2.56 -7.44
CA GLN A 233 16.19 -1.78 -8.42
C GLN A 233 15.60 -1.74 -9.83
N LYS A 234 14.60 -2.58 -10.12
CA LYS A 234 14.01 -2.73 -11.47
C LYS A 234 12.70 -1.96 -11.64
N LEU A 235 12.27 -1.24 -10.62
CA LEU A 235 10.99 -0.53 -10.62
C LEU A 235 11.16 0.84 -11.26
N GLU A 236 10.23 1.20 -12.12
CA GLU A 236 10.17 2.45 -12.88
C GLU A 236 9.09 3.40 -12.34
N GLY A 237 7.98 2.84 -11.84
CA GLY A 237 6.96 3.59 -11.12
C GLY A 237 7.12 3.44 -9.62
N MET A 238 6.93 4.53 -8.87
CA MET A 238 6.97 4.54 -7.41
C MET A 238 5.87 5.42 -6.81
N HIS A 239 5.47 5.14 -5.58
CA HIS A 239 4.50 5.92 -4.82
C HIS A 239 4.84 5.93 -3.33
N GLY A 240 4.07 6.67 -2.53
CA GLY A 240 4.14 6.71 -1.06
C GLY A 240 4.55 8.05 -0.47
N SER A 241 4.97 9.03 -1.27
CA SER A 241 5.17 10.41 -0.83
C SER A 241 3.93 11.29 -1.03
N LEU A 242 4.12 12.60 -1.01
CA LEU A 242 3.05 13.60 -0.97
C LEU A 242 2.87 14.38 -2.27
N SER A 243 3.34 13.86 -3.40
CA SER A 243 3.06 14.52 -4.69
C SER A 243 1.56 14.42 -5.02
N TYR A 244 1.07 15.37 -5.81
CA TYR A 244 -0.35 15.40 -6.20
C TYR A 244 -0.73 14.12 -6.95
N GLU A 245 0.18 13.63 -7.80
CA GLU A 245 0.05 12.41 -8.59
C GLU A 245 -0.03 11.14 -7.74
N GLU A 246 0.48 11.15 -6.51
CA GLU A 246 0.37 10.03 -5.57
C GLU A 246 -0.88 10.12 -4.69
N LEU A 247 -1.27 11.32 -4.27
CA LEU A 247 -2.34 11.53 -3.29
C LEU A 247 -3.74 11.58 -3.93
N PHE A 248 -3.86 12.15 -5.13
CA PHE A 248 -5.15 12.36 -5.77
C PHE A 248 -5.51 11.19 -6.68
N VAL A 249 -6.53 10.45 -6.26
CA VAL A 249 -7.07 9.29 -6.94
C VAL A 249 -8.49 9.56 -7.43
N PRO A 250 -8.91 8.95 -8.56
CA PRO A 250 -10.27 9.13 -9.05
C PRO A 250 -11.27 8.47 -8.10
N LEU A 251 -12.46 9.08 -8.00
CA LEU A 251 -13.66 8.45 -7.44
C LEU A 251 -14.74 8.46 -8.51
N VAL A 252 -15.12 7.27 -8.99
CA VAL A 252 -16.19 7.08 -9.96
C VAL A 252 -17.35 6.35 -9.27
N ILE A 253 -18.57 6.84 -9.46
CA ILE A 253 -19.79 6.28 -8.89
C ILE A 253 -20.71 5.85 -10.03
N ILE A 254 -21.16 4.59 -9.98
CA ILE A 254 -22.09 3.97 -10.94
C ILE A 254 -23.35 3.52 -10.19
#